data_AF-A0AAV6YN02-F1
#
_entry.id   AF-A0AAV6YN02-F1
#
_cell.length_a   1.000
_cell.length_b   1.000
_cell.length_c   1.000
_cell.angle_alpha   90.00
_cell.angle_beta   90.00
_cell.angle_gamma   90.00
#
_symmetry.space_group_name_H-M   'P 1'
#
loop_
_entity.id
_entity.type
_entity.pdbx_description
1 polymer ?
#
loop_
_entity_poly.entity_id
_entity_poly.type
_entity_poly.pdbx_seq_one_letter_code
_entity_poly.pdbx_strand_id
1 'polypeptide(L)' 'IDVGTRPEVRRREPVSTAEWESNMDSEGRIYNVDHLKQMIFKGGLCHALRKEGWKYLLGYFSWESTREERAQLQKRKA' A
#
# COMPACT_ATOMS: atom_id res chain seq x y z
N ILE A 1 29.42 -1.42 25.29
CA ILE A 1 28.07 -0.80 25.44
C ILE A 1 27.09 -1.95 25.41
N ASP A 2 26.40 -2.19 26.52
CA ASP A 2 25.33 -3.18 26.61
C ASP A 2 24.02 -2.51 26.13
N VAL A 3 23.36 -3.13 25.16
CA VAL A 3 22.13 -2.62 24.53
C VAL A 3 20.87 -3.38 24.99
N GLY A 4 21.00 -4.29 25.96
CA GLY A 4 19.89 -5.05 26.51
C GLY A 4 19.38 -6.16 25.60
N THR A 5 18.20 -6.70 25.92
CA THR A 5 17.62 -7.87 25.24
C THR A 5 16.75 -7.48 24.03
N ARG A 6 16.80 -8.31 22.98
CA ARG A 6 16.02 -8.09 21.76
C ARG A 6 14.52 -8.30 22.04
N PRO A 7 13.64 -7.37 21.63
CA PRO A 7 12.20 -7.54 21.83
C PRO A 7 11.61 -8.61 20.90
N GLU A 8 10.54 -9.25 21.36
CA GLU A 8 9.69 -10.11 20.53
C GLU A 8 8.80 -9.24 19.62
N VAL A 9 8.73 -9.58 18.34
CA VAL A 9 7.94 -8.83 17.35
C VAL A 9 6.90 -9.74 16.73
N ARG A 10 5.64 -9.33 16.79
CA ARG A 10 4.52 -10.05 16.16
C ARG A 10 4.14 -9.43 14.82
N ARG A 11 3.92 -10.28 13.83
CA ARG A 11 3.43 -9.91 12.51
C ARG A 11 1.91 -9.75 12.54
N ARG A 12 1.39 -8.98 11.58
CA ARG A 12 -0.04 -8.90 11.27
C ARG A 12 -0.37 -9.84 10.12
N GLU A 13 -1.64 -10.18 9.96
CA GLU A 13 -2.16 -10.70 8.69
C GLU A 13 -1.98 -9.69 7.53
N PRO A 14 -1.83 -10.19 6.29
CA PRO A 14 -1.73 -9.34 5.10
C PRO A 14 -2.94 -8.43 4.93
N VAL A 15 -2.71 -7.25 4.35
CA VAL A 15 -3.78 -6.33 3.95
C VAL A 15 -4.71 -7.02 2.96
N SER A 16 -6.00 -7.02 3.26
CA SER A 16 -7.04 -7.57 2.38
C SER A 16 -7.51 -6.54 1.33
N THR A 17 -8.23 -6.98 0.30
CA THR A 17 -8.80 -6.07 -0.71
C THR A 17 -9.77 -5.07 -0.08
N ALA A 18 -10.61 -5.52 0.86
CA ALA A 18 -11.55 -4.65 1.56
C ALA A 18 -10.85 -3.59 2.42
N GLU A 19 -9.74 -3.95 3.09
CA GLU A 19 -8.93 -3.00 3.85
C GLU A 19 -8.22 -1.99 2.94
N TRP A 20 -7.77 -2.43 1.76
CA TRP A 20 -7.17 -1.54 0.78
C TRP A 20 -8.18 -0.54 0.21
N GLU A 21 -9.38 -1.03 -0.13
CA GLU A 21 -10.50 -0.21 -0.64
C GLU A 21 -11.01 0.79 0.41
N SER A 22 -11.05 0.42 1.69
CA SER A 22 -11.47 1.34 2.76
C SER A 22 -10.49 2.50 3.01
N ASN A 23 -9.25 2.37 2.53
CA ASN A 23 -8.25 3.42 2.55
C ASN A 23 -8.28 4.31 1.29
N MET A 24 -9.22 4.09 0.37
CA MET A 24 -9.42 4.93 -0.81
C MET A 24 -10.60 5.90 -0.66
N ASP A 25 -10.48 7.05 -1.31
CA ASP A 25 -11.60 7.97 -1.53
C ASP A 25 -12.40 7.60 -2.80
N SER A 26 -13.46 8.37 -3.07
CA SER A 26 -14.33 8.17 -4.24
C SER A 26 -13.63 8.39 -5.59
N GLU A 27 -12.52 9.15 -5.61
CA GLU A 27 -11.71 9.39 -6.81
C GLU A 27 -10.60 8.34 -6.99
N GLY A 28 -10.43 7.45 -6.01
CA GLY A 28 -9.45 6.38 -6.00
C GLY A 28 -8.05 6.82 -5.53
N ARG A 29 -7.96 7.94 -4.80
CA ARG A 29 -6.75 8.35 -4.07
C ARG A 29 -6.67 7.62 -2.74
N ILE A 30 -5.46 7.41 -2.23
CA ILE A 30 -5.25 6.82 -0.91
C ILE A 30 -5.04 7.94 0.10
N TYR A 31 -5.97 8.14 1.03
CA TYR A 31 -5.92 9.28 1.97
C TYR A 31 -5.05 9.01 3.20
N ASN A 32 -4.94 7.75 3.65
CA ASN A 32 -4.19 7.39 4.85
C ASN A 32 -2.93 6.57 4.52
N VAL A 33 -2.06 7.17 3.70
CA VAL A 33 -0.87 6.51 3.13
C VAL A 33 0.05 5.94 4.20
N ASP A 34 0.32 6.69 5.27
CA ASP A 34 1.23 6.26 6.32
C ASP A 34 0.67 5.07 7.11
N HIS A 35 -0.63 5.09 7.41
CA HIS A 35 -1.28 3.96 8.05
C HIS A 35 -1.21 2.70 7.17
N LEU A 36 -1.53 2.84 5.88
CA LEU A 36 -1.50 1.73 4.94
C LEU A 36 -0.07 1.16 4.77
N LYS A 37 0.95 2.03 4.70
CA LYS A 37 2.36 1.61 4.68
C LYS A 37 2.74 0.82 5.94
N GLN A 38 2.27 1.24 7.12
CA GLN A 38 2.50 0.50 8.37
C GLN A 38 1.81 -0.87 8.36
N MET A 39 0.59 -0.98 7.83
CA MET A 39 -0.12 -2.25 7.70
C MET A 39 0.64 -3.20 6.76
N ILE A 40 1.09 -2.69 5.60
CA ILE A 40 1.90 -3.45 4.63
C ILE A 40 3.23 -3.87 5.25
N PHE A 41 3.89 -3.01 6.02
CA PHE A 41 5.14 -3.35 6.70
C PHE A 41 4.94 -4.50 7.72
N LYS A 42 3.87 -4.45 8.52
CA LYS A 42 3.60 -5.44 9.57
C LYS A 42 3.06 -6.77 9.04
N GLY A 43 2.27 -6.76 7.97
CA GLY A 43 1.58 -7.96 7.46
C GLY A 43 1.76 -8.28 5.98
N GLY A 44 2.19 -7.32 5.17
CA GLY A 44 2.30 -7.47 3.72
C GLY A 44 0.99 -7.27 2.99
N LEU A 45 0.96 -7.70 1.72
CA LEU A 45 -0.21 -7.63 0.84
C LEU A 45 -0.72 -9.03 0.52
N CYS A 46 -2.05 -9.21 0.52
CA CYS A 46 -2.66 -10.41 -0.04
C CYS A 46 -2.30 -10.55 -1.53
N HIS A 47 -2.35 -11.78 -2.07
CA HIS A 47 -1.88 -12.05 -3.42
C HIS A 47 -2.57 -11.19 -4.49
N ALA A 48 -3.91 -11.04 -4.39
CA ALA A 48 -4.72 -10.26 -5.32
C ALA A 48 -4.27 -8.78 -5.41
N LEU A 49 -3.81 -8.19 -4.30
CA LEU A 49 -3.39 -6.80 -4.26
C LEU A 49 -1.97 -6.56 -4.78
N ARG A 50 -1.09 -7.56 -4.83
CA ARG A 50 0.33 -7.34 -5.16
C ARG A 50 0.53 -6.63 -6.50
N LYS A 51 -0.25 -7.02 -7.53
CA LYS A 51 -0.18 -6.42 -8.87
C LYS A 51 -0.46 -4.92 -8.87
N GLU A 52 -1.38 -4.45 -8.03
CA GLU A 52 -1.73 -3.03 -7.94
C GLU A 52 -0.91 -2.31 -6.87
N GLY A 53 -0.85 -2.86 -5.66
CA GLY A 53 -0.16 -2.25 -4.52
C GLY A 53 1.33 -2.01 -4.77
N TRP A 54 2.01 -2.90 -5.51
CA TRP A 54 3.41 -2.67 -5.88
C TRP A 54 3.60 -1.45 -6.78
N LYS A 55 2.62 -1.11 -7.62
CA LYS A 55 2.73 0.10 -8.44
C LYS A 55 2.85 1.35 -7.58
N TYR A 56 2.20 1.40 -6.43
CA TYR A 56 2.35 2.49 -5.47
C TYR A 56 3.67 2.42 -4.71
N LEU A 57 4.02 1.24 -4.19
CA LEU A 57 5.25 1.06 -3.40
C LEU A 57 6.52 1.31 -4.22
N LEU A 58 6.49 1.04 -5.52
CA LEU A 58 7.61 1.23 -6.45
C LEU A 58 7.58 2.61 -7.14
N GLY A 59 6.65 3.49 -6.77
CA GLY A 59 6.55 4.84 -7.34
C GLY A 59 6.07 4.89 -8.79
N TYR A 60 5.49 3.81 -9.32
CA TYR A 60 4.83 3.84 -10.62
C TYR A 60 3.52 4.65 -10.57
N PHE A 61 2.75 4.51 -9.49
CA PHE A 61 1.60 5.34 -9.18
C PHE A 61 1.91 6.28 -8.00
N SER A 62 1.48 7.54 -8.11
CA SER A 62 1.47 8.45 -6.96
C SER A 62 0.34 8.04 -6.00
N TRP A 63 0.59 8.14 -4.70
CA TRP A 63 -0.43 7.87 -3.67
C TRP A 63 -1.62 8.84 -3.74
N GLU A 64 -1.38 10.05 -4.24
CA GLU A 64 -2.38 11.11 -4.42
C GLU A 64 -3.10 11.03 -5.78
N SER A 65 -2.69 10.11 -6.66
CA SER A 65 -3.26 10.04 -8.00
C SER A 65 -4.66 9.44 -8.01
N THR A 66 -5.53 10.03 -8.82
CA THR A 66 -6.89 9.51 -9.03
C THR A 66 -6.87 8.28 -9.93
N ARG A 67 -7.98 7.53 -9.97
CA ARG A 67 -8.15 6.41 -10.90
C ARG A 67 -8.00 6.83 -12.36
N GLU A 68 -8.49 8.03 -12.70
CA GLU A 68 -8.40 8.58 -14.06
C GLU A 68 -6.97 8.92 -14.45
N GLU A 69 -6.21 9.59 -13.57
CA GLU A 69 -4.80 9.91 -13.79
C GLU A 69 -3.97 8.63 -13.97
N ARG A 70 -4.23 7.60 -13.16
CA ARG A 70 -3.59 6.29 -13.27
C ARG A 70 -3.90 5.61 -14.60
N ALA A 71 -5.16 5.67 -15.06
CA ALA A 71 -5.55 5.12 -16.35
C ALA A 71 -4.84 5.84 -17.52
N GLN A 72 -4.75 7.18 -17.47
CA GLN A 72 -4.03 7.96 -18.49
C GLN A 72 -2.52 7.66 -18.49
N LEU A 73 -1.91 7.53 -17.30
CA LEU A 73 -0.51 7.17 -17.18
C LEU A 73 -0.20 5.81 -17.81
N GLN A 74 -1.09 4.83 -17.61
CA GLN A 74 -0.93 3.50 -18.21
C GLN A 74 -1.05 3.54 -19.73
N LYS A 75 -2.01 4.31 -20.29
CA LYS A 75 -2.14 4.48 -21.73
C LYS A 75 -0.91 5.13 -22.37
N ARG A 76 -0.25 6.05 -21.66
CA ARG A 76 0.95 6.74 -22.15
C ARG A 76 2.22 5.90 -22.12
N LYS A 77 2.26 4.86 -21.28
CA LYS A 77 3.43 3.99 -21.06
C LYS A 77 3.27 2.58 -21.65
N ALA A 78 2.09 2.27 -22.18
CA ALA A 78 1.83 1.09 -23.00
C ALA A 78 2.30 1.33 -24.43
#